data_AF-A0A1Q8G0T8-F1
#
_entry.id   AF-A0A1Q8G0T8-F1
#
_cell.length_a   1.000
_cell.length_b   1.000
_cell.length_c   1.000
_cell.angle_alpha   90.00
_cell.angle_beta   90.00
_cell.angle_gamma   90.00
#
_symmetry.space_group_name_H-M   'P 1'
#
loop_
_entity.id
_entity.type
_entity.pdbx_description
1 polymer ?
#
loop_
_entity_poly.entity_id
_entity_poly.type
_entity_poly.pdbx_seq_one_letter_code
_entity_poly.pdbx_strand_id
1 'polypeptide(L)'
;MRVIRSLPGMIVWPALMFALIIAAQLATLVGWNAVGGPRTGLSEGSAVFLGNIIGYSGLALVMWAWMKRYQAHRPVFSVFPLRLTDFLAAALVMVFMVLIASPLTLSFHEFAMSDPQLTLSGGATRDDLSNVDDFAGAGASVWLVIGLTLIAAPIAEEILFRGWMLPMMMARGVPALFAVIISAMAFGLVHIAQGLLVMTSTFFLALALGAARVWTGRLAAPILGHVANNAWAVFAVPYLISLAPATGGN
;
A
#
# COMPACT_ATOMS: atom_id res chain seq x y z
N MET A 1 -7.01 8.77 26.11
CA MET A 1 -6.53 10.05 25.51
C MET A 1 -5.07 10.40 25.87
N ARG A 2 -4.57 10.21 27.10
CA ARG A 2 -3.15 10.48 27.45
C ARG A 2 -2.13 9.65 26.64
N VAL A 3 -2.43 8.38 26.37
CA VAL A 3 -1.57 7.45 25.61
C VAL A 3 -1.30 7.89 24.17
N ILE A 4 -2.27 8.53 23.50
CA ILE A 4 -2.14 8.86 22.07
C ILE A 4 -1.19 10.06 21.86
N ARG A 5 -1.08 10.96 22.85
CA ARG A 5 -0.18 12.11 22.79
C ARG A 5 1.29 11.69 22.93
N SER A 6 1.59 10.62 23.67
CA SER A 6 2.94 10.06 23.84
C SER A 6 3.38 9.13 22.70
N LEU A 7 2.55 8.95 21.66
CA LEU A 7 2.95 8.16 20.50
C LEU A 7 4.05 8.88 19.69
N PRO A 8 4.92 8.14 18.99
CA PRO A 8 5.98 8.69 18.16
C PRO A 8 5.46 9.74 17.16
N GLY A 9 6.38 10.56 16.63
CA GLY A 9 6.03 11.46 15.53
C GLY A 9 5.64 10.69 14.26
N MET A 10 4.91 11.35 13.35
CA MET A 10 4.40 10.77 12.08
C MET A 10 5.46 10.04 11.24
N ILE A 11 6.74 10.42 11.37
CA ILE A 11 7.84 9.92 10.56
C ILE A 11 8.44 8.61 11.11
N VAL A 12 8.32 8.36 12.41
CA VAL A 12 9.08 7.26 13.07
C VAL A 12 8.70 5.89 12.52
N TRP A 13 7.41 5.60 12.39
CA TRP A 13 6.97 4.29 11.91
C TRP A 13 7.14 4.09 10.40
N PRO A 14 6.86 5.07 9.52
CA PRO A 14 7.23 4.97 8.11
C PRO A 14 8.73 4.78 7.90
N ALA A 15 9.58 5.50 8.63
CA ALA A 15 11.03 5.32 8.54
C ALA A 15 11.46 3.91 8.99
N LEU A 16 10.89 3.41 10.08
CA LEU A 16 11.14 2.04 10.55
C LEU A 16 10.64 0.99 9.55
N MET A 17 9.49 1.22 8.90
CA MET A 17 8.96 0.36 7.84
C MET A 17 10.00 0.19 6.73
N PHE A 18 10.52 1.29 6.17
CA PHE A 18 11.56 1.21 5.15
C PHE A 18 12.83 0.51 5.64
N ALA A 19 13.29 0.82 6.85
CA ALA A 19 14.47 0.19 7.42
C ALA A 19 14.30 -1.34 7.55
N LEU A 20 13.15 -1.80 8.04
CA LEU A 20 12.85 -3.23 8.18
C LEU A 20 12.71 -3.93 6.84
N ILE A 21 12.04 -3.29 5.87
CA ILE A 21 11.87 -3.84 4.52
C ILE A 21 13.23 -3.97 3.83
N ILE A 22 14.05 -2.92 3.83
CA ILE A 22 15.38 -2.93 3.21
C ILE A 22 16.28 -3.98 3.89
N ALA A 23 16.31 -4.01 5.22
CA ALA A 23 17.11 -4.99 5.95
C ALA A 23 16.68 -6.43 5.66
N ALA A 24 15.36 -6.69 5.58
CA ALA A 24 14.84 -8.01 5.27
C ALA A 24 15.13 -8.42 3.81
N GLN A 25 14.99 -7.51 2.85
CA GLN A 25 15.38 -7.75 1.45
C GLN A 25 16.86 -8.08 1.32
N LEU A 26 17.75 -7.31 1.97
CA LEU A 26 19.18 -7.59 1.96
C LEU A 26 19.48 -8.97 2.57
N ALA A 27 18.84 -9.30 3.69
CA ALA A 27 19.02 -10.61 4.33
C ALA A 27 18.57 -11.77 3.44
N THR A 28 17.41 -11.65 2.77
CA THR A 28 16.93 -12.71 1.87
C THR A 28 17.75 -12.82 0.59
N LEU A 29 18.23 -11.71 0.03
CA LEU A 29 19.13 -11.71 -1.14
C LEU A 29 20.51 -12.31 -0.83
N VAL A 30 21.10 -11.97 0.32
CA VAL A 30 22.37 -12.55 0.78
C VAL A 30 22.20 -14.04 1.03
N GLY A 31 21.12 -14.43 1.72
CA GLY A 31 20.80 -15.84 1.96
C GLY A 31 20.59 -16.63 0.67
N TRP A 32 19.83 -16.08 -0.27
CA TRP A 32 19.59 -16.66 -1.59
C TRP A 32 20.90 -16.88 -2.35
N ASN A 33 21.78 -15.87 -2.39
CA ASN A 33 23.10 -16.01 -3.03
C ASN A 33 23.98 -17.07 -2.33
N ALA A 34 23.98 -17.12 -0.99
CA ALA A 34 24.81 -18.04 -0.21
C ALA A 34 24.46 -19.52 -0.47
N VAL A 35 23.20 -19.83 -0.77
CA VAL A 35 22.75 -21.21 -1.09
C VAL A 35 22.84 -21.55 -2.59
N GLY A 36 23.52 -20.71 -3.38
CA GLY A 36 23.68 -20.92 -4.82
C GLY A 36 22.50 -20.43 -5.67
N GLY A 37 21.66 -19.54 -5.11
CA GLY A 37 20.62 -18.73 -5.75
C GLY A 37 19.97 -19.33 -6.99
N PRO A 38 20.47 -19.03 -8.21
CA PRO A 38 19.90 -19.54 -9.46
C PRO A 38 19.73 -21.07 -9.51
N ARG A 39 20.57 -21.83 -8.79
CA ARG A 39 20.52 -23.30 -8.72
C ARG A 39 19.39 -23.84 -7.85
N THR A 40 18.76 -23.01 -7.03
CA THR A 40 17.65 -23.41 -6.14
C THR A 40 16.30 -23.47 -6.84
N GLY A 41 16.19 -22.95 -8.08
CA GLY A 41 14.92 -22.77 -8.79
C GLY A 41 14.10 -21.58 -8.30
N LEU A 42 14.55 -20.85 -7.28
CA LEU A 42 13.95 -19.59 -6.85
C LEU A 42 14.61 -18.41 -7.58
N SER A 43 13.79 -17.53 -8.14
CA SER A 43 14.26 -16.29 -8.75
C SER A 43 14.75 -15.29 -7.71
N GLU A 44 15.59 -14.35 -8.15
CA GLU A 44 16.00 -13.20 -7.34
C GLU A 44 14.78 -12.39 -6.86
N GLY A 45 13.80 -12.15 -7.73
CA GLY A 45 12.56 -11.47 -7.35
C GLY A 45 11.77 -12.21 -6.27
N SER A 46 11.77 -13.55 -6.28
CA SER A 46 11.16 -14.31 -5.18
C SER A 46 11.86 -14.06 -3.84
N ALA A 47 13.19 -13.92 -3.84
CA ALA A 47 13.94 -13.56 -2.62
C ALA A 47 13.59 -12.13 -2.16
N VAL A 48 13.47 -11.17 -3.07
CA VAL A 48 13.07 -9.77 -2.77
C VAL A 48 11.67 -9.73 -2.16
N PHE A 49 10.69 -10.39 -2.77
CA PHE A 49 9.31 -10.41 -2.26
C PHE A 49 9.19 -11.09 -0.91
N LEU A 50 9.93 -12.18 -0.69
CA LEU A 50 10.00 -12.81 0.63
C LEU A 50 10.56 -11.81 1.66
N GLY A 51 11.59 -11.06 1.31
CA GLY A 51 12.14 -9.98 2.12
C GLY A 51 11.09 -8.92 2.47
N ASN A 52 10.29 -8.47 1.49
CA ASN A 52 9.18 -7.55 1.72
C ASN A 52 8.15 -8.11 2.72
N ILE A 53 7.71 -9.36 2.53
CA ILE A 53 6.74 -10.01 3.42
C ILE A 53 7.29 -10.05 4.85
N ILE A 54 8.57 -10.42 5.01
CA ILE A 54 9.25 -10.45 6.32
C ILE A 54 9.32 -9.04 6.92
N GLY A 55 9.68 -8.03 6.13
CA GLY A 55 9.76 -6.63 6.56
C GLY A 55 8.42 -6.07 7.06
N TYR A 56 7.36 -6.22 6.27
CA TYR A 56 6.01 -5.77 6.65
C TYR A 56 5.47 -6.53 7.87
N SER A 57 5.67 -7.86 7.91
CA SER A 57 5.26 -8.67 9.06
C SER A 57 6.04 -8.29 10.32
N GLY A 58 7.35 -8.05 10.18
CA GLY A 58 8.22 -7.55 11.24
C GLY A 58 7.76 -6.20 11.78
N LEU A 59 7.39 -5.26 10.91
CA LEU A 59 6.82 -3.98 11.32
C LEU A 59 5.55 -4.18 12.16
N ALA A 60 4.61 -4.99 11.69
CA ALA A 60 3.36 -5.25 12.41
C ALA A 60 3.63 -5.85 13.80
N LEU A 61 4.59 -6.77 13.92
CA LEU A 61 5.00 -7.37 15.20
C LEU A 61 5.66 -6.35 16.14
N VAL A 62 6.56 -5.50 15.63
CA VAL A 62 7.21 -4.44 16.42
C VAL A 62 6.18 -3.42 16.89
N MET A 63 5.27 -3.00 16.01
CA MET A 63 4.16 -2.11 16.37
C MET A 63 3.28 -2.73 17.45
N TRP A 64 2.91 -4.01 17.31
CA TRP A 64 2.12 -4.72 18.32
C TRP A 64 2.84 -4.74 19.68
N ALA A 65 4.11 -5.17 19.70
CA ALA A 65 4.91 -5.26 20.92
C ALA A 65 5.09 -3.90 21.61
N TRP A 66 5.33 -2.85 20.82
CA TRP A 66 5.48 -1.50 21.32
C TRP A 66 4.15 -0.94 21.86
N MET A 67 3.04 -1.10 21.14
CA MET A 67 1.72 -0.63 21.57
C MET A 67 1.15 -1.42 22.75
N LYS A 68 1.64 -2.64 22.99
CA LYS A 68 1.31 -3.42 24.18
C LYS A 68 1.72 -2.70 25.47
N ARG A 69 2.85 -1.97 25.45
CA ARG A 69 3.34 -1.14 26.58
C ARG A 69 2.33 -0.07 27.00
N TYR A 70 1.45 0.35 26.08
CA TYR A 70 0.44 1.38 26.31
C TYR A 70 -1.00 0.84 26.28
N GLN A 71 -1.19 -0.49 26.27
CA GLN A 71 -2.49 -1.15 26.14
C GLN A 71 -3.31 -0.74 24.89
N ALA A 72 -2.64 -0.19 23.86
CA ALA A 72 -3.28 0.29 22.63
C ALA A 72 -3.25 -0.74 21.48
N HIS A 73 -2.49 -1.84 21.63
CA HIS A 73 -2.34 -2.87 20.60
C HIS A 73 -3.69 -3.49 20.15
N ARG A 74 -4.59 -3.85 21.07
CA ARG A 74 -5.88 -4.46 20.72
C ARG A 74 -6.76 -3.55 19.84
N PRO A 75 -7.04 -2.28 20.22
CA PRO A 75 -7.87 -1.42 19.38
C PRO A 75 -7.20 -1.05 18.05
N VAL A 76 -5.87 -0.90 18.02
CA VAL A 76 -5.15 -0.58 16.78
C VAL A 76 -5.17 -1.75 15.79
N PHE A 77 -5.16 -2.99 16.28
CA PHE A 77 -5.17 -4.22 15.46
C PHE A 77 -6.56 -4.88 15.42
N SER A 78 -7.62 -4.15 15.77
CA SER A 78 -8.97 -4.70 15.86
C SER A 78 -9.59 -4.87 14.48
N VAL A 79 -9.31 -6.01 13.84
CA VAL A 79 -9.90 -6.40 12.55
C VAL A 79 -11.20 -7.18 12.73
N PHE A 80 -11.26 -8.09 13.70
CA PHE A 80 -12.42 -8.97 13.90
C PHE A 80 -13.28 -8.56 15.12
N PRO A 81 -14.56 -8.95 15.16
CA PRO A 81 -15.33 -9.62 14.08
C PRO A 81 -15.71 -8.63 12.98
N LEU A 82 -15.86 -9.09 11.73
CA LEU A 82 -16.29 -8.25 10.60
C LEU A 82 -17.77 -7.83 10.73
N ARG A 83 -18.12 -6.67 10.18
CA ARG A 83 -19.49 -6.14 10.11
C ARG A 83 -19.89 -5.84 8.68
N LEU A 84 -21.19 -5.84 8.41
CA LEU A 84 -21.72 -5.45 7.10
C LEU A 84 -21.24 -4.06 6.66
N THR A 85 -21.14 -3.11 7.60
CA THR A 85 -20.59 -1.77 7.33
C THR A 85 -19.15 -1.80 6.81
N ASP A 86 -18.35 -2.78 7.21
CA ASP A 86 -16.97 -2.92 6.72
C ASP A 86 -16.96 -3.32 5.24
N PHE A 87 -17.84 -4.24 4.84
CA PHE A 87 -18.01 -4.66 3.44
C PHE A 87 -18.62 -3.55 2.58
N LEU A 88 -19.62 -2.82 3.10
CA LEU A 88 -20.21 -1.67 2.40
C LEU A 88 -19.16 -0.58 2.17
N ALA A 89 -18.33 -0.29 3.17
CA ALA A 89 -17.24 0.66 3.02
C ALA A 89 -16.23 0.20 1.96
N ALA A 90 -15.82 -1.07 1.97
CA ALA A 90 -14.92 -1.62 0.98
C ALA A 90 -15.51 -1.55 -0.44
N ALA A 91 -16.81 -1.84 -0.61
CA ALA A 91 -17.49 -1.71 -1.89
C ALA A 91 -17.52 -0.25 -2.37
N LEU A 92 -17.80 0.72 -1.49
CA LEU A 92 -17.77 2.15 -1.83
C LEU A 92 -16.36 2.62 -2.20
N VAL A 93 -15.32 2.12 -1.53
CA VAL A 93 -13.92 2.36 -1.92
C VAL A 93 -13.70 1.87 -3.34
N MET A 94 -14.13 0.65 -3.69
CA MET A 94 -13.98 0.14 -5.05
C MET A 94 -14.75 0.95 -6.10
N VAL A 95 -15.99 1.33 -5.80
CA VAL A 95 -16.80 2.18 -6.69
C VAL A 95 -16.09 3.52 -6.93
N PHE A 96 -15.59 4.16 -5.87
CA PHE A 96 -14.79 5.38 -5.99
C PHE A 96 -13.53 5.17 -6.82
N MET A 97 -12.79 4.08 -6.56
CA MET A 97 -11.54 3.81 -7.26
C MET A 97 -11.75 3.60 -8.76
N VAL A 98 -12.76 2.83 -9.15
CA VAL A 98 -13.04 2.52 -10.55
C VAL A 98 -13.65 3.72 -11.28
N LEU A 99 -14.64 4.39 -10.69
CA LEU A 99 -15.42 5.41 -11.40
C LEU A 99 -14.81 6.82 -11.34
N ILE A 100 -14.00 7.13 -10.32
CA ILE A 100 -13.50 8.48 -10.06
C ILE A 100 -11.98 8.51 -9.99
N ALA A 101 -11.37 7.71 -9.10
CA ALA A 101 -9.92 7.80 -8.87
C ALA A 101 -9.09 7.37 -10.07
N SER A 102 -9.49 6.31 -10.78
CA SER A 102 -8.74 5.80 -11.94
C SER A 102 -8.75 6.82 -13.09
N PRO A 103 -9.91 7.37 -13.53
CA PRO A 103 -9.92 8.46 -14.51
C PRO A 103 -9.12 9.68 -14.07
N LEU A 104 -9.24 10.11 -12.81
CA LEU A 104 -8.45 11.24 -12.30
C LEU A 104 -6.95 10.95 -12.37
N THR A 105 -6.52 9.78 -11.91
CA THR A 105 -5.11 9.36 -11.95
C THR A 105 -4.56 9.43 -13.38
N LEU A 106 -5.33 8.94 -14.36
CA LEU A 106 -4.96 9.04 -15.78
C LEU A 106 -4.87 10.49 -16.26
N SER A 107 -5.84 11.34 -15.91
CA SER A 107 -5.80 12.76 -16.28
C SER A 107 -4.62 13.50 -15.64
N PHE A 108 -4.27 13.20 -14.38
CA PHE A 108 -3.08 13.75 -13.72
C PHE A 108 -1.80 13.30 -14.41
N HIS A 109 -1.72 12.03 -14.80
CA HIS A 109 -0.59 11.50 -15.56
C HIS A 109 -0.48 12.19 -16.93
N GLU A 110 -1.57 12.28 -17.71
CA GLU A 110 -1.58 12.97 -19.01
C GLU A 110 -1.17 14.44 -18.90
N PHE A 111 -1.65 15.14 -17.88
CA PHE A 111 -1.24 16.51 -17.60
C PHE A 111 0.26 16.60 -17.28
N ALA A 112 0.77 15.73 -16.41
CA ALA A 112 2.21 15.67 -16.10
C ALA A 112 3.06 15.34 -17.33
N MET A 113 2.53 14.54 -18.25
CA MET A 113 3.19 14.14 -19.50
C MET A 113 3.07 15.17 -20.63
N SER A 114 2.30 16.25 -20.43
CA SER A 114 2.21 17.36 -21.38
C SER A 114 3.53 18.12 -21.54
N ASP A 115 4.35 18.12 -20.49
CA ASP A 115 5.74 18.58 -20.51
C ASP A 115 6.60 17.66 -19.62
N PRO A 116 7.12 16.55 -20.18
CA PRO A 116 7.88 15.55 -19.44
C PRO A 116 9.11 16.11 -18.72
N GLN A 117 9.65 17.25 -19.19
CA GLN A 117 10.82 17.90 -18.58
C GLN A 117 10.51 18.49 -17.19
N LEU A 118 9.23 18.72 -16.88
CA LEU A 118 8.78 19.18 -15.57
C LEU A 118 8.61 18.05 -14.55
N THR A 119 8.71 16.79 -14.97
CA THR A 119 8.66 15.64 -14.07
C THR A 119 10.04 15.30 -13.53
N LEU A 120 10.13 14.87 -12.26
CA LEU A 120 11.40 14.49 -11.62
C LEU A 120 12.12 13.33 -12.33
N SER A 121 11.40 12.52 -13.11
CA SER A 121 11.93 11.39 -13.88
C SER A 121 12.28 11.74 -15.33
N GLY A 122 11.99 12.96 -15.81
CA GLY A 122 12.17 13.33 -17.21
C GLY A 122 11.15 12.70 -18.17
N GLY A 123 10.04 12.21 -17.63
CA GLY A 123 8.95 11.51 -18.31
C GLY A 123 8.53 10.23 -17.58
N ALA A 124 7.32 9.75 -17.85
CA ALA A 124 6.77 8.47 -17.39
C ALA A 124 5.90 7.89 -18.52
N THR A 125 5.97 6.59 -18.79
CA THR A 125 5.15 6.01 -19.86
C THR A 125 3.80 5.55 -19.32
N ARG A 126 2.83 5.33 -20.21
CA ARG A 126 1.60 4.62 -19.83
C ARG A 126 1.89 3.14 -19.55
N ASP A 127 3.04 2.58 -19.91
CA ASP A 127 3.36 1.21 -19.51
C ASP A 127 3.74 1.12 -18.01
N ASP A 128 3.93 2.26 -17.34
CA ASP A 128 4.03 2.36 -15.87
C ASP A 128 2.63 2.28 -15.18
N LEU A 129 1.58 1.89 -15.92
CA LEU A 129 0.18 1.86 -15.47
C LEU A 129 -0.12 0.79 -14.42
N SER A 130 0.73 -0.24 -14.33
CA SER A 130 0.47 -1.38 -13.45
C SER A 130 1.71 -1.78 -12.65
N ASN A 131 1.53 -1.94 -11.32
CA ASN A 131 2.54 -2.62 -10.49
C ASN A 131 2.73 -4.10 -10.93
N VAL A 132 1.84 -4.61 -11.80
CA VAL A 132 1.85 -6.00 -12.24
C VAL A 132 3.00 -6.26 -13.19
N ASP A 133 3.37 -5.29 -14.02
CA ASP A 133 4.52 -5.42 -14.92
C ASP A 133 5.83 -5.48 -14.12
N ASP A 134 5.92 -4.75 -13.01
CA ASP A 134 7.00 -4.88 -12.02
C ASP A 134 6.99 -6.24 -11.31
N PHE A 135 5.81 -6.75 -10.94
CA PHE A 135 5.69 -8.03 -10.22
C PHE A 135 5.93 -9.25 -11.11
N ALA A 136 5.44 -9.23 -12.35
CA ALA A 136 5.66 -10.27 -13.36
C ALA A 136 7.08 -10.18 -13.95
N GLY A 137 7.59 -8.97 -14.17
CA GLY A 137 8.95 -8.70 -14.66
C GLY A 137 10.04 -9.08 -13.65
N ALA A 138 9.77 -8.97 -12.35
CA ALA A 138 10.69 -9.43 -11.30
C ALA A 138 10.85 -10.97 -11.24
N GLY A 139 10.00 -11.73 -11.93
CA GLY A 139 10.03 -13.20 -11.93
C GLY A 139 9.66 -13.81 -10.58
N ALA A 140 8.99 -13.07 -9.69
CA ALA A 140 8.59 -13.56 -8.38
C ALA A 140 7.47 -14.62 -8.51
N SER A 141 7.46 -15.63 -7.63
CA SER A 141 6.36 -16.59 -7.56
C SER A 141 5.03 -15.90 -7.29
N VAL A 142 3.97 -16.28 -8.04
CA VAL A 142 2.61 -15.74 -7.86
C VAL A 142 2.12 -15.84 -6.40
N TRP A 143 2.51 -16.87 -5.66
CA TRP A 143 2.16 -17.04 -4.25
C TRP A 143 2.79 -15.97 -3.35
N LEU A 144 4.02 -15.55 -3.66
CA LEU A 144 4.69 -14.46 -2.96
C LEU A 144 4.08 -13.11 -3.32
N VAL A 145 3.69 -12.91 -4.59
CA VAL A 145 2.95 -11.72 -5.02
C VAL A 145 1.63 -11.61 -4.25
N ILE A 146 0.85 -12.69 -4.18
CA ILE A 146 -0.40 -12.73 -3.41
C ILE A 146 -0.15 -12.49 -1.91
N GLY A 147 0.83 -13.19 -1.34
CA GLY A 147 1.16 -13.08 0.08
C GLY A 147 1.61 -11.67 0.48
N LEU A 148 2.34 -10.97 -0.40
CA LEU A 148 2.72 -9.59 -0.18
C LEU A 148 1.53 -8.65 -0.37
N THR A 149 0.92 -8.66 -1.56
CA THR A 149 -0.01 -7.60 -2.01
C THR A 149 -1.40 -7.72 -1.41
N LEU A 150 -1.85 -8.92 -1.03
CA LEU A 150 -3.19 -9.13 -0.46
C LEU A 150 -3.19 -9.40 1.04
N ILE A 151 -2.02 -9.60 1.65
CA ILE A 151 -1.92 -9.95 3.08
C ILE A 151 -0.93 -9.03 3.78
N ALA A 152 0.37 -9.21 3.55
CA ALA A 152 1.40 -8.57 4.37
C ALA A 152 1.37 -7.04 4.28
N ALA A 153 1.43 -6.48 3.07
CA ALA A 153 1.43 -5.05 2.82
C ALA A 153 0.11 -4.37 3.25
N PRO A 154 -1.07 -4.76 2.76
CA PRO A 154 -2.31 -4.05 3.11
C PRO A 154 -2.62 -4.12 4.60
N ILE A 155 -2.31 -5.23 5.29
CA ILE A 155 -2.51 -5.30 6.74
C ILE A 155 -1.55 -4.35 7.47
N ALA A 156 -0.25 -4.44 7.19
CA ALA A 156 0.76 -3.64 7.89
C ALA A 156 0.62 -2.14 7.61
N GLU A 157 0.34 -1.77 6.36
CA GLU A 157 0.12 -0.38 5.95
C GLU A 157 -1.17 0.17 6.58
N GLU A 158 -2.28 -0.55 6.57
CA GLU A 158 -3.50 -0.05 7.22
C GLU A 158 -3.32 0.08 8.74
N ILE A 159 -2.61 -0.85 9.40
CA ILE A 159 -2.25 -0.70 10.83
C ILE A 159 -1.44 0.59 11.04
N LEU A 160 -0.46 0.86 10.19
CA LEU A 160 0.38 2.05 10.24
C LEU A 160 -0.43 3.33 10.03
N PHE A 161 -1.13 3.44 8.90
CA PHE A 161 -1.76 4.68 8.48
C PHE A 161 -3.13 4.89 9.13
N ARG A 162 -3.98 3.85 9.22
CA ARG A 162 -5.39 3.93 9.70
C ARG A 162 -5.58 3.44 11.12
N GLY A 163 -4.73 2.52 11.57
CA GLY A 163 -4.68 2.05 12.95
C GLY A 163 -3.98 3.03 13.87
N TRP A 164 -2.91 3.68 13.39
CA TRP A 164 -2.07 4.56 14.21
C TRP A 164 -2.07 6.02 13.76
N MET A 165 -1.60 6.35 12.56
CA MET A 165 -1.26 7.73 12.19
C MET A 165 -2.49 8.65 12.15
N LEU A 166 -3.55 8.23 11.46
CA LEU A 166 -4.81 8.96 11.36
C LEU A 166 -5.47 9.19 12.75
N PRO A 167 -5.71 8.13 13.58
CA PRO A 167 -6.22 8.33 14.94
C PRO A 167 -5.33 9.19 15.83
N MET A 168 -4.00 9.09 15.67
CA MET A 168 -3.04 9.90 16.42
C MET A 168 -3.18 11.38 16.10
N MET A 169 -3.29 11.75 14.82
CA MET A 169 -3.51 13.15 14.41
C MET A 169 -4.85 13.68 14.94
N MET A 170 -5.93 12.91 14.78
CA MET A 170 -7.25 13.30 15.26
C MET A 170 -7.28 13.50 16.77
N ALA A 171 -6.62 12.62 17.54
CA ALA A 171 -6.53 12.77 19.00
C ALA A 171 -5.64 13.94 19.47
N ARG A 172 -4.78 14.46 18.58
CA ARG A 172 -4.00 15.69 18.80
C ARG A 172 -4.74 16.96 18.35
N GLY A 173 -5.98 16.84 17.90
CA GLY A 173 -6.84 17.97 17.55
C GLY A 173 -6.84 18.34 16.07
N VAL A 174 -6.19 17.55 15.21
CA VAL A 174 -6.29 17.75 13.75
C VAL A 174 -7.71 17.36 13.30
N PRO A 175 -8.46 18.25 12.60
CA PRO A 175 -9.78 17.90 12.09
C PRO A 175 -9.72 16.68 11.17
N ALA A 176 -10.75 15.83 11.21
CA ALA A 176 -10.76 14.55 10.50
C ALA A 176 -10.44 14.67 9.00
N LEU A 177 -10.98 15.70 8.33
CA LEU A 177 -10.70 15.97 6.91
C LEU A 177 -9.20 16.16 6.65
N PHE A 178 -8.54 17.04 7.41
CA PHE A 178 -7.11 17.29 7.25
C PHE A 178 -6.28 16.07 7.65
N ALA A 179 -6.67 15.35 8.70
CA ALA A 179 -5.98 14.14 9.11
C ALA A 179 -6.03 13.05 8.01
N VAL A 180 -7.18 12.90 7.33
CA VAL A 180 -7.32 12.01 6.16
C VAL A 180 -6.41 12.46 5.03
N ILE A 181 -6.46 13.74 4.62
CA ILE A 181 -5.63 14.28 3.52
C ILE A 181 -4.14 14.11 3.81
N ILE A 182 -3.67 14.52 4.99
CA ILE A 182 -2.27 14.40 5.39
C ILE A 182 -1.84 12.93 5.40
N SER A 183 -2.70 12.03 5.90
CA SER A 183 -2.38 10.61 5.90
C SER A 183 -2.33 10.00 4.51
N ALA A 184 -3.18 10.47 3.61
CA ALA A 184 -3.21 10.04 2.22
C ALA A 184 -1.99 10.55 1.45
N MET A 185 -1.57 11.80 1.67
CA MET A 185 -0.34 12.34 1.10
C MET A 185 0.87 11.53 1.53
N ALA A 186 1.00 11.23 2.83
CA ALA A 186 2.08 10.40 3.34
C ALA A 186 2.04 8.98 2.74
N PHE A 187 0.85 8.40 2.58
CA PHE A 187 0.68 7.09 1.94
C PHE A 187 1.11 7.13 0.47
N GLY A 188 0.66 8.12 -0.32
CA GLY A 188 1.10 8.26 -1.71
C GLY A 188 2.61 8.45 -1.81
N LEU A 189 3.19 9.34 -0.99
CA LEU A 189 4.63 9.64 -1.00
C LEU A 189 5.52 8.42 -0.72
N VAL A 190 5.10 7.48 0.14
CA VAL A 190 5.90 6.26 0.37
C VAL A 190 5.94 5.34 -0.86
N HIS A 191 5.05 5.54 -1.85
CA HIS A 191 5.00 4.82 -3.12
C HIS A 191 5.67 5.60 -4.28
N ILE A 192 6.32 6.74 -4.03
CA ILE A 192 6.93 7.56 -5.08
C ILE A 192 7.97 6.81 -5.95
N ALA A 193 8.66 5.83 -5.36
CA ALA A 193 9.64 5.00 -6.07
C ALA A 193 9.03 4.06 -7.11
N GLN A 194 7.70 3.86 -7.07
CA GLN A 194 6.94 3.07 -8.06
C GLN A 194 6.38 3.95 -9.20
N GLY A 195 6.80 5.22 -9.27
CA GLY A 195 6.38 6.14 -10.32
C GLY A 195 5.18 7.01 -9.95
N LEU A 196 5.02 8.09 -10.73
CA LEU A 196 4.03 9.13 -10.48
C LEU A 196 2.59 8.61 -10.50
N LEU A 197 2.31 7.66 -11.39
CA LEU A 197 0.97 7.10 -11.55
C LEU A 197 0.56 6.28 -10.32
N VAL A 198 1.45 5.42 -9.83
CA VAL A 198 1.23 4.60 -8.63
C VAL A 198 1.14 5.48 -7.38
N MET A 199 2.02 6.48 -7.25
CA MET A 199 1.97 7.47 -6.17
C MET A 199 0.60 8.20 -6.13
N THR A 200 0.08 8.59 -7.29
CA THR A 200 -1.19 9.32 -7.41
C THR A 200 -2.39 8.41 -7.15
N SER A 201 -2.39 7.20 -7.71
CA SER A 201 -3.43 6.19 -7.48
C SER A 201 -3.53 5.80 -6.00
N THR A 202 -2.38 5.54 -5.38
CA THR A 202 -2.30 5.17 -3.95
C THR A 202 -2.69 6.34 -3.04
N PHE A 203 -2.43 7.59 -3.43
CA PHE A 203 -2.98 8.78 -2.75
C PHE A 203 -4.52 8.78 -2.76
N PHE A 204 -5.15 8.57 -3.92
CA PHE A 204 -6.62 8.55 -4.00
C PHE A 204 -7.23 7.36 -3.25
N LEU A 205 -6.64 6.17 -3.39
CA LEU A 205 -7.00 5.01 -2.57
C LEU A 205 -6.93 5.40 -1.09
N ALA A 206 -5.84 6.04 -0.69
CA ALA A 206 -5.60 6.39 0.69
C ALA A 206 -6.61 7.40 1.27
N LEU A 207 -7.14 8.32 0.44
CA LEU A 207 -8.26 9.18 0.80
C LEU A 207 -9.52 8.36 1.08
N ALA A 208 -9.87 7.44 0.19
CA ALA A 208 -11.06 6.60 0.32
C ALA A 208 -10.98 5.68 1.55
N LEU A 209 -9.82 5.04 1.78
CA LEU A 209 -9.57 4.22 2.96
C LEU A 209 -9.61 5.04 4.26
N GLY A 210 -9.06 6.26 4.24
CA GLY A 210 -9.16 7.19 5.36
C GLY A 210 -10.60 7.58 5.68
N ALA A 211 -11.41 7.90 4.67
CA ALA A 211 -12.83 8.18 4.81
C ALA A 211 -13.60 6.96 5.36
N ALA A 212 -13.35 5.76 4.82
CA ALA A 212 -13.92 4.51 5.32
C ALA A 212 -13.58 4.26 6.80
N ARG A 213 -12.34 4.54 7.20
CA ARG A 213 -11.88 4.42 8.60
C ARG A 213 -12.57 5.42 9.53
N VAL A 214 -12.77 6.67 9.09
CA VAL A 214 -13.48 7.70 9.85
C VAL A 214 -14.96 7.36 9.99
N TRP A 215 -15.60 6.91 8.91
CA TRP A 215 -17.01 6.55 8.88
C TRP A 215 -17.32 5.34 9.76
N THR A 216 -16.59 4.23 9.58
CA THR A 216 -16.90 2.97 10.27
C THR A 216 -16.32 2.89 11.67
N GLY A 217 -15.30 3.71 11.98
CA GLY A 217 -14.55 3.60 13.23
C GLY A 217 -13.66 2.35 13.32
N ARG A 218 -13.51 1.57 12.24
CA ARG A 218 -12.96 0.20 12.26
C ARG A 218 -11.83 0.04 11.25
N LEU A 219 -10.87 -0.81 11.59
CA LEU A 219 -9.72 -1.10 10.71
C LEU A 219 -10.05 -2.15 9.63
N ALA A 220 -11.05 -2.99 9.87
CA ALA A 220 -11.51 -3.97 8.90
C ALA A 220 -11.94 -3.33 7.56
N ALA A 221 -12.69 -2.23 7.63
CA ALA A 221 -13.18 -1.52 6.45
C ALA A 221 -12.05 -1.10 5.48
N PRO A 222 -11.02 -0.35 5.91
CA PRO A 222 -9.93 -0.02 5.01
C PRO A 222 -9.07 -1.23 4.61
N ILE A 223 -8.86 -2.24 5.47
CA ILE A 223 -8.13 -3.45 5.06
C ILE A 223 -8.85 -4.16 3.92
N LEU A 224 -10.17 -4.36 4.03
CA LEU A 224 -10.97 -5.01 2.99
C LEU A 224 -10.95 -4.20 1.69
N GLY A 225 -11.11 -2.88 1.77
CA GLY A 225 -11.04 -2.00 0.59
C GLY A 225 -9.67 -2.02 -0.08
N HIS A 226 -8.60 -2.02 0.71
CA HIS A 226 -7.22 -2.07 0.22
C HIS A 226 -6.93 -3.42 -0.46
N VAL A 227 -7.27 -4.54 0.19
CA VAL A 227 -7.12 -5.88 -0.41
C VAL A 227 -7.92 -6.01 -1.71
N ALA A 228 -9.17 -5.50 -1.74
CA ALA A 228 -9.98 -5.53 -2.95
C ALA A 228 -9.36 -4.69 -4.09
N ASN A 229 -8.83 -3.51 -3.77
CA ASN A 229 -8.14 -2.67 -4.76
C ASN A 229 -6.86 -3.34 -5.29
N ASN A 230 -6.07 -3.96 -4.40
CA ASN A 230 -4.86 -4.67 -4.81
C ASN A 230 -5.19 -5.90 -5.67
N ALA A 231 -6.24 -6.65 -5.32
CA ALA A 231 -6.70 -7.76 -6.16
C ALA A 231 -7.19 -7.27 -7.53
N TRP A 232 -7.88 -6.14 -7.59
CA TRP A 232 -8.29 -5.50 -8.85
C TRP A 232 -7.07 -5.12 -9.70
N ALA A 233 -6.08 -4.45 -9.10
CA ALA A 233 -4.87 -4.04 -9.78
C ALA A 233 -4.04 -5.26 -10.26
N VAL A 234 -3.90 -6.29 -9.44
CA VAL A 234 -3.05 -7.46 -9.73
C VAL A 234 -3.69 -8.42 -10.74
N PHE A 235 -5.01 -8.61 -10.70
CA PHE A 235 -5.67 -9.63 -11.53
C PHE A 235 -6.61 -9.06 -12.58
N ALA A 236 -7.48 -8.11 -12.20
CA ALA A 236 -8.53 -7.63 -13.09
C ALA A 236 -7.96 -6.72 -14.19
N VAL A 237 -7.10 -5.77 -13.85
CA VAL A 237 -6.53 -4.82 -14.83
C VAL A 237 -5.74 -5.54 -15.93
N PRO A 238 -4.76 -6.42 -15.66
CA PRO A 238 -4.03 -7.14 -16.71
C PRO A 238 -4.94 -8.03 -17.55
N TYR A 239 -5.92 -8.70 -16.92
CA TYR A 239 -6.88 -9.52 -17.64
C TYR A 239 -7.71 -8.68 -18.62
N LEU A 240 -8.23 -7.53 -18.19
CA LEU A 240 -8.98 -6.61 -19.07
C LEU A 240 -8.12 -6.07 -20.22
N ILE A 241 -6.85 -5.75 -19.95
CA ILE A 241 -5.89 -5.33 -20.99
C ILE A 241 -5.67 -6.48 -22.00
N SER A 242 -5.54 -7.73 -21.55
CA SER A 242 -5.35 -8.89 -22.43
C SER A 242 -6.55 -9.17 -23.34
N LEU A 243 -7.74 -8.70 -22.96
CA LEU A 243 -8.96 -8.80 -23.77
C LEU A 243 -9.13 -7.61 -24.74
N ALA A 244 -8.42 -6.50 -24.51
CA ALA A 244 -8.47 -5.36 -25.40
C ALA A 244 -7.84 -5.77 -26.75
N PRO A 245 -8.51 -5.48 -27.89
CA PRO A 245 -7.88 -5.69 -29.19
C PRO A 245 -6.56 -4.92 -29.21
N ALA A 246 -5.49 -5.55 -29.69
CA ALA A 246 -4.27 -4.82 -29.99
C ALA A 246 -4.64 -3.62 -30.86
N THR A 247 -4.55 -2.41 -30.32
CA THR A 247 -4.71 -1.21 -31.13
C THR A 247 -3.62 -1.28 -32.17
N GLY A 248 -4.00 -1.58 -33.42
CA GLY A 248 -3.07 -1.69 -34.53
C GLY A 248 -2.24 -0.43 -34.59
N GLY A 249 -0.96 -0.54 -34.24
CA GLY A 249 0.01 0.51 -34.47
C GLY A 249 0.19 0.68 -35.97
N ASN A 250 -0.21 1.85 -36.48
CA ASN A 250 0.39 2.48 -37.64
C ASN A 250 1.25 3.62 -37.13
#